data_AF-A0A368NAW0-F1
#
_entry.id   AF-A0A368NAW0-F1
#
_cell.length_a   1.000
_cell.length_b   1.000
_cell.length_c   1.000
_cell.angle_alpha   90.00
_cell.angle_beta   90.00
_cell.angle_gamma   90.00
#
_symmetry.space_group_name_H-M   'P 1'
#
loop_
_entity.id
_entity.type
_entity.pdbx_description
1 polymer ?
#
loop_
_entity_poly.entity_id
_entity_poly.type
_entity_poly.pdbx_seq_one_letter_code
_entity_poly.pdbx_strand_id
1 'polypeptide(L)'
;MTDSADTTRRHVLLGLGTAVTAGLAGCGGQGGDATSTPTATATETETETATEAPTETPTETPSGSANLRVAHVSPNAPNVDVYADGSAVLEDVAFGAVSDYLEVPAGDRQVRITPAGQSGTTVFEGAVPVEDGGEYTVAAIGEVGDMAEQPFEPLVLEDDNSDPGDDMARVRLVHASPDAPAVDVTLASNGDALFDGVAFGGSGYVTVPAGDYTLQVRGDTESNDGDVVAEFDVSVAGGEVYTAFAAGYLSPDDDPADTPFDLIVASDTGGGMMEAPEPANLRVAHVSPNAPNVDVYADGSAVLEDVAFGAVSDYLEVPAGDRQVRITPAGDAETTVFEGAVPVEAGTDYTVAATGEVGDMAEQPFEPLVLTDDNSDPGDDMARVRLVHASPDAPAVDVTLASNGDALFDGVAYGESGSVTVPAGDYTLQVRGDTESNDGDVVAEFDVSVAGGGVYTGFAAGYLSPDDDPADTPFDLIVAQDSGGSMGGMDGSSGNETSMAVDAPRAHFGR
;
A
#
# COMPACT_ATOMS: atom_id res chain seq x y z
N MET A 1 -31.97 4.40 60.48
CA MET A 1 -30.56 4.00 60.66
C MET A 1 -29.76 5.00 59.84
N THR A 2 -29.35 6.12 60.45
CA THR A 2 -28.00 6.38 61.01
C THR A 2 -26.92 6.24 59.95
N ASP A 3 -26.00 7.16 59.69
CA ASP A 3 -25.69 8.51 60.14
C ASP A 3 -24.69 9.06 59.10
N SER A 4 -24.46 10.37 59.12
CA SER A 4 -23.71 11.19 58.16
C SER A 4 -22.19 10.96 58.20
N ALA A 5 -21.48 11.29 57.11
CA ALA A 5 -20.16 11.94 57.18
C ALA A 5 -19.80 12.63 55.86
N ASP A 6 -19.74 13.96 55.94
CA ASP A 6 -19.19 14.94 55.01
C ASP A 6 -17.75 15.25 55.48
N THR A 7 -16.76 15.42 54.59
CA THR A 7 -15.58 16.25 54.90
C THR A 7 -14.89 16.82 53.65
N THR A 8 -14.67 18.12 53.76
CA THR A 8 -14.14 19.13 52.85
C THR A 8 -12.60 19.19 52.74
N ARG A 9 -12.15 19.74 51.60
CA ARG A 9 -10.84 20.32 51.20
C ARG A 9 -9.95 20.89 52.31
N ARG A 10 -8.61 20.80 52.13
CA ARG A 10 -7.65 21.79 52.67
C ARG A 10 -6.44 22.06 51.75
N HIS A 11 -6.25 23.35 51.54
CA HIS A 11 -5.14 24.08 50.92
C HIS A 11 -4.03 24.30 51.95
N VAL A 12 -2.74 24.30 51.57
CA VAL A 12 -1.64 24.86 52.39
C VAL A 12 -0.68 25.66 51.51
N LEU A 13 -0.58 26.95 51.84
CA LEU A 13 0.35 27.97 51.35
C LEU A 13 0.84 28.72 52.61
N LEU A 14 2.14 28.96 52.76
CA LEU A 14 2.80 29.90 53.69
C LEU A 14 4.32 29.75 53.45
N GLY A 15 5.17 30.78 53.39
CA GLY A 15 5.00 32.22 53.60
C GLY A 15 6.34 32.94 53.36
N LEU A 16 6.24 34.24 53.05
CA LEU A 16 7.31 35.20 52.75
C LEU A 16 8.09 35.65 54.00
N GLY A 17 9.33 36.12 53.81
CA GLY A 17 10.07 36.95 54.76
C GLY A 17 11.20 37.73 54.10
N THR A 18 11.12 39.06 54.12
CA THR A 18 11.99 40.02 53.44
C THR A 18 12.96 40.76 54.38
N ALA A 19 14.13 41.12 53.80
CA ALA A 19 14.98 42.31 53.98
C ALA A 19 15.68 42.62 55.33
N VAL A 20 16.98 42.98 55.26
CA VAL A 20 17.58 44.28 55.69
C VAL A 20 19.03 44.42 55.13
N THR A 21 19.34 45.60 54.61
CA THR A 21 20.64 46.15 54.14
C THR A 21 21.48 46.80 55.26
N ALA A 22 22.82 46.79 55.19
CA ALA A 22 23.75 47.96 55.31
C ALA A 22 25.21 47.62 55.79
N GLY A 23 26.20 47.95 54.95
CA GLY A 23 27.26 48.97 55.17
C GLY A 23 28.37 48.86 56.25
N LEU A 24 29.64 48.96 55.78
CA LEU A 24 30.82 49.71 56.31
C LEU A 24 31.39 49.28 57.70
N ALA A 25 32.68 49.31 58.08
CA ALA A 25 34.02 49.66 57.57
C ALA A 25 35.04 48.86 58.47
N GLY A 26 36.25 48.48 58.06
CA GLY A 26 37.48 49.30 58.02
C GLY A 26 38.34 49.23 59.31
N CYS A 27 39.60 48.75 59.22
CA CYS A 27 40.83 49.40 59.75
C CYS A 27 42.06 48.47 59.90
N GLY A 28 43.22 48.96 59.42
CA GLY A 28 44.48 48.93 60.19
C GLY A 28 45.71 48.39 59.45
N GLY A 29 46.68 49.26 59.08
CA GLY A 29 48.00 48.77 58.65
C GLY A 29 49.05 49.70 58.02
N GLN A 30 49.19 50.94 58.51
CA GLN A 30 50.41 51.79 58.56
C GLN A 30 51.40 51.91 57.37
N GLY A 31 51.53 53.14 56.85
CA GLY A 31 52.52 53.56 55.84
C GLY A 31 53.83 54.15 56.37
N GLY A 32 54.75 54.38 55.43
CA GLY A 32 55.99 55.15 55.55
C GLY A 32 56.22 55.98 54.29
N ASP A 33 56.72 57.19 54.49
CA ASP A 33 56.62 58.40 53.68
C ASP A 33 57.85 58.63 52.75
N ALA A 34 57.65 59.28 51.59
CA ALA A 34 58.57 60.22 50.89
C ALA A 34 58.28 60.39 49.38
N THR A 35 57.49 61.43 49.08
CA THR A 35 57.73 62.51 48.07
C THR A 35 58.48 62.21 46.76
N SER A 36 57.78 62.24 45.60
CA SER A 36 58.02 63.14 44.44
C SER A 36 57.28 62.69 43.15
N THR A 37 56.70 63.65 42.44
CA THR A 37 55.79 63.50 41.27
C THR A 37 56.48 64.04 40.00
N PRO A 38 56.01 63.77 38.77
CA PRO A 38 55.92 62.48 38.06
C PRO A 38 56.79 62.50 36.78
N THR A 39 57.19 61.36 36.23
CA THR A 39 57.63 61.27 34.83
C THR A 39 57.20 59.91 34.27
N ALA A 40 56.40 59.95 33.21
CA ALA A 40 55.83 58.79 32.55
C ALA A 40 56.93 57.80 32.13
N THR A 41 56.87 56.59 32.66
CA THR A 41 57.67 55.45 32.23
C THR A 41 56.75 54.50 31.50
N ALA A 42 57.11 54.16 30.28
CA ALA A 42 56.41 53.24 29.41
C ALA A 42 56.37 51.84 30.05
N THR A 43 55.17 51.28 30.18
CA THR A 43 54.93 49.90 30.57
C THR A 43 55.30 48.98 29.41
N GLU A 44 56.01 47.92 29.76
CA GLU A 44 56.46 46.84 28.88
C GLU A 44 55.27 46.20 28.16
N THR A 45 55.42 46.02 26.84
CA THR A 45 54.51 45.25 26.00
C THR A 45 54.77 43.77 26.26
N GLU A 46 53.87 43.12 26.99
CA GLU A 46 53.79 41.65 26.99
C GLU A 46 53.48 41.19 25.57
N THR A 47 54.36 40.34 25.04
CA THR A 47 54.18 39.69 23.74
C THR A 47 53.10 38.63 23.91
N GLU A 48 51.95 38.82 23.26
CA GLU A 48 50.92 37.79 23.15
C GLU A 48 51.52 36.57 22.44
N THR A 49 51.64 35.46 23.17
CA THR A 49 51.92 34.15 22.61
C THR A 49 50.79 33.80 21.66
N ALA A 50 51.11 33.62 20.38
CA ALA A 50 50.15 33.16 19.38
C ALA A 50 49.60 31.79 19.80
N THR A 51 48.30 31.74 20.10
CA THR A 51 47.53 30.51 20.20
C THR A 51 47.61 29.80 18.87
N GLU A 52 48.21 28.61 18.83
CA GLU A 52 48.16 27.76 17.65
C GLU A 52 46.70 27.42 17.34
N ALA A 53 46.26 27.76 16.12
CA ALA A 53 44.98 27.34 15.60
C ALA A 53 44.92 25.81 15.61
N PRO A 54 43.79 25.19 15.97
CA PRO A 54 43.65 23.75 15.84
C PRO A 54 43.89 23.39 14.38
N THR A 55 44.83 22.47 14.14
CA THR A 55 44.99 21.85 12.84
C THR A 55 43.74 21.01 12.62
N GLU A 56 42.88 21.45 11.71
CA GLU A 56 41.78 20.65 11.16
C GLU A 56 42.42 19.40 10.53
N THR A 57 42.31 18.26 11.21
CA THR A 57 42.63 16.97 10.60
C THR A 57 41.66 16.82 9.42
N PRO A 58 42.14 16.62 8.18
CA PRO A 58 41.21 16.34 7.08
C PRO A 58 40.46 15.07 7.43
N THR A 59 39.13 15.16 7.52
CA THR A 59 38.26 13.98 7.54
C THR A 59 38.58 13.22 6.26
N GLU A 60 39.26 12.08 6.39
CA GLU A 60 39.50 11.21 5.24
C GLU A 60 38.12 10.82 4.70
N THR A 61 37.82 11.20 3.46
CA THR A 61 36.67 10.63 2.75
C THR A 61 36.89 9.12 2.73
N PRO A 62 35.97 8.31 3.30
CA PRO A 62 36.11 6.86 3.28
C PRO A 62 36.36 6.42 1.84
N SER A 63 37.52 5.80 1.56
CA SER A 63 37.81 5.24 0.25
C SER A 63 37.21 3.85 0.22
N GLY A 64 36.03 3.71 -0.38
CA GLY A 64 35.31 2.44 -0.44
C GLY A 64 33.84 2.60 -0.80
N SER A 65 33.20 1.52 -1.23
CA SER A 65 31.75 1.44 -1.42
C SER A 65 31.17 0.27 -0.62
N ALA A 66 29.91 0.38 -0.23
CA ALA A 66 29.13 -0.65 0.44
C ALA A 66 27.78 -0.77 -0.25
N ASN A 67 27.09 -1.89 -0.09
CA ASN A 67 25.75 -2.09 -0.61
C ASN A 67 24.72 -1.96 0.52
N LEU A 68 23.70 -1.14 0.32
CA LEU A 68 22.58 -0.97 1.25
C LEU A 68 21.27 -1.28 0.54
N ARG A 69 20.41 -2.08 1.16
CA ARG A 69 19.00 -2.17 0.77
C ARG A 69 18.09 -1.84 1.95
N VAL A 70 16.84 -1.52 1.65
CA VAL A 70 15.85 -1.16 2.66
C VAL A 70 14.69 -2.15 2.60
N ALA A 71 14.20 -2.56 3.76
CA ALA A 71 12.97 -3.33 3.89
C ALA A 71 11.96 -2.54 4.72
N HIS A 72 10.75 -2.33 4.21
CA HIS A 72 9.67 -1.73 5.00
C HIS A 72 8.81 -2.82 5.63
N VAL A 73 9.00 -3.05 6.93
CA VAL A 73 8.32 -4.12 7.68
C VAL A 73 7.66 -3.60 8.97
N SER A 74 7.41 -2.29 9.06
CA SER A 74 6.68 -1.63 10.13
C SER A 74 5.18 -1.65 9.81
N PRO A 75 4.34 -2.39 10.55
CA PRO A 75 2.99 -2.73 10.09
C PRO A 75 1.97 -1.60 10.17
N ASN A 76 2.22 -0.53 10.94
CA ASN A 76 1.32 0.63 10.99
C ASN A 76 1.92 1.92 10.39
N ALA A 77 3.13 1.85 9.84
CA ALA A 77 3.70 2.98 9.13
C ALA A 77 3.01 3.11 7.76
N PRO A 78 2.67 4.34 7.32
CA PRO A 78 2.26 4.56 5.94
C PRO A 78 3.45 4.30 5.00
N ASN A 79 3.20 4.30 3.68
CA ASN A 79 4.29 4.30 2.71
C ASN A 79 5.35 5.36 3.05
N VAL A 80 6.62 5.05 2.82
CA VAL A 80 7.74 5.91 3.22
C VAL A 80 8.62 6.32 2.05
N ASP A 81 9.20 7.50 2.17
CA ASP A 81 10.35 7.92 1.38
C ASP A 81 11.63 7.72 2.22
N VAL A 82 12.67 7.21 1.58
CA VAL A 82 13.98 6.96 2.21
C VAL A 82 15.02 7.86 1.58
N TYR A 83 15.80 8.52 2.44
CA TYR A 83 16.85 9.43 2.05
C TYR A 83 18.20 8.96 2.60
N ALA A 84 19.22 8.96 1.76
CA ALA A 84 20.61 8.75 2.15
C ALA A 84 21.41 10.03 1.91
N ASP A 85 22.09 10.53 2.95
CA ASP A 85 22.86 11.78 2.94
C ASP A 85 22.10 12.99 2.38
N GLY A 86 20.79 13.02 2.64
CA GLY A 86 19.89 14.10 2.21
C GLY A 86 19.32 13.96 0.80
N SER A 87 19.70 12.93 0.02
CA SER A 87 19.10 12.64 -1.29
C SER A 87 18.07 11.52 -1.17
N ALA A 88 16.90 11.67 -1.81
CA ALA A 88 15.92 10.59 -1.88
C ALA A 88 16.52 9.43 -2.69
N VAL A 89 16.44 8.22 -2.15
CA VAL A 89 16.93 6.99 -2.77
C VAL A 89 15.82 6.00 -3.06
N LEU A 90 14.73 6.06 -2.30
CA LEU A 90 13.49 5.32 -2.53
C LEU A 90 12.33 6.26 -2.20
N GLU A 91 11.25 6.16 -2.99
CA GLU A 91 10.03 6.95 -2.81
C GLU A 91 8.83 6.01 -2.79
N ASP A 92 7.81 6.37 -2.00
CA ASP A 92 6.54 5.63 -1.90
C ASP A 92 6.70 4.12 -1.62
N VAL A 93 7.64 3.77 -0.74
CA VAL A 93 7.90 2.37 -0.37
C VAL A 93 6.77 1.88 0.53
N ALA A 94 5.97 0.93 0.03
CA ALA A 94 4.87 0.31 0.78
C ALA A 94 5.36 -0.72 1.81
N PHE A 95 4.52 -1.04 2.80
CA PHE A 95 4.73 -2.18 3.68
C PHE A 95 4.94 -3.47 2.86
N GLY A 96 5.90 -4.29 3.26
CA GLY A 96 6.27 -5.53 2.56
C GLY A 96 7.36 -5.35 1.50
N ALA A 97 7.63 -4.12 1.05
CA ALA A 97 8.63 -3.88 0.02
C ALA A 97 10.06 -4.05 0.55
N VAL A 98 10.89 -4.73 -0.23
CA VAL A 98 12.34 -4.84 -0.05
C VAL A 98 13.02 -4.33 -1.31
N SER A 99 13.89 -3.32 -1.18
CA SER A 99 14.58 -2.73 -2.32
C SER A 99 15.71 -3.62 -2.83
N ASP A 100 16.15 -3.34 -4.06
CA ASP A 100 17.47 -3.78 -4.52
C ASP A 100 18.59 -3.16 -3.66
N TYR A 101 19.79 -3.75 -3.75
CA TYR A 101 20.99 -3.16 -3.18
C TYR A 101 21.41 -1.90 -3.95
N LEU A 102 21.54 -0.81 -3.21
CA LEU A 102 22.10 0.45 -3.66
C LEU A 102 23.56 0.54 -3.24
N GLU A 103 24.45 0.79 -4.20
CA GLU A 103 25.84 1.12 -3.90
C GLU A 103 25.92 2.52 -3.26
N VAL A 104 26.49 2.58 -2.05
CA VAL A 104 26.74 3.81 -1.30
C VAL A 104 28.22 3.95 -0.95
N PRO A 105 28.73 5.16 -0.67
CA PRO A 105 30.06 5.32 -0.10
C PRO A 105 30.17 4.63 1.27
N ALA A 106 31.30 3.97 1.55
CA ALA A 106 31.55 3.41 2.88
C ALA A 106 31.56 4.51 3.98
N GLY A 107 31.40 4.11 5.25
CA GLY A 107 31.38 4.98 6.43
C GLY A 107 29.98 5.25 7.00
N ASP A 108 29.87 6.23 7.91
CA ASP A 108 28.59 6.59 8.53
C ASP A 108 27.67 7.30 7.52
N ARG A 109 26.56 6.65 7.16
CA ARG A 109 25.56 7.17 6.23
C ARG A 109 24.37 7.73 6.97
N GLN A 110 24.02 8.99 6.68
CA GLN A 110 22.86 9.61 7.30
C GLN A 110 21.62 9.10 6.59
N VAL A 111 20.87 8.21 7.25
CA VAL A 111 19.58 7.73 6.76
C VAL A 111 18.47 8.55 7.41
N ARG A 112 17.50 8.95 6.60
CA ARG A 112 16.27 9.60 7.05
C ARG A 112 15.07 8.94 6.38
N ILE A 113 14.06 8.63 7.16
CA ILE A 113 12.80 8.01 6.71
C ILE A 113 11.66 8.96 7.02
N THR A 114 10.81 9.22 6.03
CA THR A 114 9.63 10.09 6.15
C THR A 114 8.40 9.40 5.59
N PRO A 115 7.18 9.78 5.97
CA PRO A 115 6.00 9.36 5.23
C PRO A 115 6.09 9.86 3.77
N ALA A 116 5.58 9.07 2.83
CA ALA A 116 5.64 9.34 1.40
C ALA A 116 5.02 10.71 1.08
N GLY A 117 5.74 11.52 0.30
CA GLY A 117 5.33 12.87 -0.08
C GLY A 117 5.31 13.90 1.06
N GLN A 118 5.73 13.53 2.28
CA GLN A 118 5.74 14.38 3.46
C GLN A 118 7.15 14.63 4.00
N SER A 119 8.02 15.22 3.17
CA SER A 119 9.43 15.46 3.51
C SER A 119 9.69 16.32 4.75
N GLY A 120 8.65 17.00 5.28
CA GLY A 120 8.71 17.80 6.52
C GLY A 120 8.49 17.00 7.80
N THR A 121 8.09 15.73 7.70
CA THR A 121 7.81 14.84 8.83
C THR A 121 8.85 13.72 8.86
N THR A 122 9.67 13.68 9.91
CA THR A 122 10.69 12.62 10.07
C THR A 122 10.18 11.55 11.01
N VAL A 123 10.13 10.30 10.55
CA VAL A 123 9.87 9.12 11.39
C VAL A 123 11.17 8.67 12.06
N PHE A 124 12.26 8.66 11.28
CA PHE A 124 13.60 8.34 11.77
C PHE A 124 14.66 9.18 11.06
N GLU A 125 15.70 9.56 11.80
CA GLU A 125 16.93 10.12 11.26
C GLU A 125 18.12 9.67 12.11
N GLY A 126 19.07 8.96 11.50
CA GLY A 126 20.21 8.39 12.22
C GLY A 126 21.36 7.99 11.29
N ALA A 127 22.53 7.80 11.90
CA ALA A 127 23.71 7.31 11.20
C ALA A 127 23.67 5.78 11.12
N VAL A 128 23.86 5.26 9.91
CA VAL A 128 24.01 3.83 9.61
C VAL A 128 25.47 3.59 9.22
N PRO A 129 26.27 2.90 10.06
CA PRO A 129 27.66 2.60 9.74
C PRO A 129 27.70 1.47 8.70
N VAL A 130 28.42 1.70 7.59
CA VAL A 130 28.68 0.67 6.59
C VAL A 130 30.18 0.54 6.31
N GLU A 131 30.69 -0.69 6.26
CA GLU A 131 32.10 -0.96 5.99
C GLU A 131 32.35 -1.15 4.48
N ASP A 132 33.58 -0.88 4.03
CA ASP A 132 33.98 -1.08 2.63
C ASP A 132 33.81 -2.54 2.20
N GLY A 133 33.08 -2.76 1.10
CA GLY A 133 32.72 -4.06 0.56
C GLY A 133 31.63 -4.81 1.33
N GLY A 134 31.05 -4.21 2.39
CA GLY A 134 29.96 -4.81 3.15
C GLY A 134 28.61 -4.67 2.45
N GLU A 135 27.71 -5.60 2.74
CA GLU A 135 26.33 -5.61 2.26
C GLU A 135 25.40 -5.57 3.46
N TYR A 136 24.39 -4.70 3.41
CA TYR A 136 23.57 -4.39 4.56
C TYR A 136 22.10 -4.24 4.20
N THR A 137 21.24 -4.75 5.07
CA THR A 137 19.79 -4.53 5.04
C THR A 137 19.40 -3.59 6.18
N VAL A 138 18.70 -2.51 5.85
CA VAL A 138 18.07 -1.60 6.83
C VAL A 138 16.58 -1.88 6.84
N ALA A 139 16.11 -2.65 7.81
CA ALA A 139 14.71 -3.00 7.96
C ALA A 139 14.01 -2.02 8.89
N ALA A 140 13.01 -1.28 8.40
CA ALA A 140 12.15 -0.45 9.23
C ALA A 140 11.17 -1.36 10.00
N ILE A 141 11.44 -1.62 11.28
CA ILE A 141 10.63 -2.49 12.16
C ILE A 141 9.92 -1.65 13.24
N GLY A 142 8.99 -2.29 13.95
CA GLY A 142 8.24 -1.65 15.04
C GLY A 142 7.12 -0.76 14.52
N GLU A 143 6.61 0.13 15.37
CA GLU A 143 5.37 0.85 15.15
C GLU A 143 5.54 2.36 15.34
N VAL A 144 4.84 3.13 14.51
CA VAL A 144 4.78 4.59 14.62
C VAL A 144 3.66 4.97 15.59
N GLY A 145 3.97 5.83 16.57
CA GLY A 145 2.99 6.40 17.49
C GLY A 145 3.38 6.30 18.96
N ASP A 146 2.74 7.12 19.81
CA ASP A 146 3.08 7.24 21.23
C ASP A 146 2.68 6.02 22.09
N MET A 147 1.85 5.12 21.53
CA MET A 147 1.32 3.93 22.21
C MET A 147 1.86 2.62 21.63
N ALA A 148 2.91 2.68 20.80
CA ALA A 148 3.56 1.52 20.21
C ALA A 148 4.03 0.52 21.28
N GLU A 149 3.76 -0.77 21.08
CA GLU A 149 4.33 -1.85 21.88
C GLU A 149 5.82 -1.99 21.60
N GLN A 150 6.19 -1.95 20.32
CA GLN A 150 7.56 -1.83 19.85
C GLN A 150 7.71 -0.52 19.09
N PRO A 151 8.45 0.49 19.59
CA PRO A 151 8.59 1.75 18.88
C PRO A 151 9.34 1.56 17.56
N PHE A 152 8.97 2.34 16.54
CA PHE A 152 9.62 2.35 15.24
C PHE A 152 11.13 2.53 15.38
N GLU A 153 11.90 1.58 14.86
CA GLU A 153 13.36 1.60 14.86
C GLU A 153 13.89 0.86 13.62
N PRO A 154 14.79 1.45 12.82
CA PRO A 154 15.45 0.72 11.77
C PRO A 154 16.46 -0.29 12.34
N LEU A 155 16.24 -1.57 12.04
CA LEU A 155 17.16 -2.66 12.31
C LEU A 155 18.19 -2.75 11.18
N VAL A 156 19.45 -2.51 11.51
CA VAL A 156 20.57 -2.64 10.57
C VAL A 156 21.15 -4.04 10.69
N LEU A 157 21.14 -4.79 9.58
CA LEU A 157 21.65 -6.14 9.48
C LEU A 157 22.80 -6.18 8.48
N GLU A 158 23.89 -6.84 8.84
CA GLU A 158 24.95 -7.21 7.90
C GLU A 158 24.53 -8.49 7.17
N ASP A 159 24.62 -8.48 5.85
CA ASP A 159 24.15 -9.56 4.99
C ASP A 159 25.30 -10.50 4.64
N ASP A 160 25.13 -11.79 4.91
CA ASP A 160 26.05 -12.84 4.47
C ASP A 160 25.55 -13.49 3.18
N ASN A 161 25.86 -12.83 2.06
CA ASN A 161 25.52 -13.25 0.70
C ASN A 161 26.55 -14.22 0.09
N SER A 162 27.39 -14.84 0.92
CA SER A 162 28.34 -15.84 0.40
C SER A 162 27.60 -17.08 -0.12
N ASP A 163 28.02 -17.53 -1.31
CA ASP A 163 27.45 -18.67 -2.03
C ASP A 163 27.34 -19.94 -1.13
N PRO A 164 26.13 -20.44 -0.86
CA PRO A 164 25.91 -21.65 -0.07
C PRO A 164 26.20 -22.96 -0.82
N GLY A 165 26.42 -22.89 -2.14
CA GLY A 165 26.64 -23.99 -3.06
C GLY A 165 25.38 -24.43 -3.81
N ASP A 166 25.55 -24.97 -5.03
CA ASP A 166 24.49 -25.25 -6.02
C ASP A 166 23.29 -26.11 -5.54
N ASP A 167 23.44 -26.89 -4.46
CA ASP A 167 22.40 -27.80 -3.94
C ASP A 167 21.76 -27.29 -2.64
N MET A 168 22.23 -26.15 -2.11
CA MET A 168 21.82 -25.60 -0.81
C MET A 168 21.38 -24.14 -0.97
N ALA A 169 20.42 -23.72 -0.17
CA ALA A 169 20.05 -22.33 0.00
C ALA A 169 20.45 -21.85 1.41
N ARG A 170 20.81 -20.59 1.53
CA ARG A 170 20.96 -19.93 2.84
C ARG A 170 19.75 -19.05 3.09
N VAL A 171 19.18 -19.14 4.29
CA VAL A 171 17.99 -18.36 4.66
C VAL A 171 18.28 -17.64 5.98
N ARG A 172 18.07 -16.32 6.00
CA ARG A 172 17.97 -15.53 7.23
C ARG A 172 16.51 -15.42 7.64
N LEU A 173 16.19 -15.67 8.89
CA LEU A 173 14.94 -15.22 9.48
C LEU A 173 15.19 -13.91 10.23
N VAL A 174 14.27 -12.96 10.10
CA VAL A 174 14.20 -11.73 10.89
C VAL A 174 12.80 -11.66 11.51
N HIS A 175 12.70 -11.52 12.82
CA HIS A 175 11.41 -11.34 13.47
C HIS A 175 11.10 -9.84 13.63
N ALA A 176 10.08 -9.37 12.90
CA ALA A 176 9.67 -7.98 12.79
C ALA A 176 8.21 -7.69 13.24
N SER A 177 7.43 -8.71 13.57
CA SER A 177 6.07 -8.56 14.12
C SER A 177 6.13 -8.03 15.58
N PRO A 178 5.53 -6.86 15.86
CA PRO A 178 5.71 -6.17 17.14
C PRO A 178 4.92 -6.76 18.31
N ASP A 179 3.79 -7.40 18.02
CA ASP A 179 2.84 -7.98 19.00
C ASP A 179 3.10 -9.47 19.26
N ALA A 180 3.88 -10.13 18.39
CA ALA A 180 4.24 -11.53 18.60
C ALA A 180 5.40 -11.67 19.62
N PRO A 181 5.27 -12.61 20.59
CA PRO A 181 6.39 -13.02 21.41
C PRO A 181 7.43 -13.78 20.58
N ALA A 182 8.54 -14.21 21.21
CA ALA A 182 9.54 -15.01 20.52
C ALA A 182 8.93 -16.22 19.80
N VAL A 183 9.40 -16.49 18.58
CA VAL A 183 8.85 -17.50 17.69
C VAL A 183 9.86 -18.61 17.37
N ASP A 184 9.32 -19.82 17.23
CA ASP A 184 9.99 -20.95 16.60
C ASP A 184 9.50 -21.07 15.16
N VAL A 185 10.40 -21.47 14.26
CA VAL A 185 10.06 -21.81 12.88
C VAL A 185 10.46 -23.24 12.62
N THR A 186 9.46 -24.07 12.34
CA THR A 186 9.60 -25.53 12.19
C THR A 186 9.16 -25.99 10.80
N LEU A 187 9.64 -27.15 10.36
CA LEU A 187 9.17 -27.78 9.14
C LEU A 187 7.89 -28.59 9.39
N ALA A 188 6.82 -28.32 8.65
CA ALA A 188 5.57 -29.08 8.80
C ALA A 188 5.74 -30.58 8.49
N SER A 189 6.70 -30.92 7.63
CA SER A 189 6.95 -32.28 7.17
C SER A 189 7.44 -33.24 8.26
N ASN A 190 8.18 -32.74 9.25
CA ASN A 190 8.84 -33.57 10.26
C ASN A 190 8.93 -32.95 11.66
N GLY A 191 8.60 -31.66 11.82
CA GLY A 191 8.66 -30.92 13.08
C GLY A 191 10.06 -30.42 13.46
N ASP A 192 11.06 -30.57 12.59
CA ASP A 192 12.41 -30.06 12.89
C ASP A 192 12.41 -28.53 12.95
N ALA A 193 13.00 -27.96 14.00
CA ALA A 193 13.17 -26.52 14.14
C ALA A 193 14.32 -26.02 13.24
N LEU A 194 14.02 -25.03 12.40
CA LEU A 194 15.00 -24.25 11.66
C LEU A 194 15.50 -23.06 12.49
N PHE A 195 14.59 -22.46 13.26
CA PHE A 195 14.84 -21.35 14.16
C PHE A 195 14.10 -21.59 15.49
N ASP A 196 14.75 -21.24 16.60
CA ASP A 196 14.31 -21.53 17.98
C ASP A 196 14.41 -20.22 18.78
N GLY A 197 13.29 -19.77 19.36
CA GLY A 197 13.20 -18.63 20.25
C GLY A 197 13.66 -17.29 19.66
N VAL A 198 13.37 -17.03 18.38
CA VAL A 198 13.74 -15.75 17.76
C VAL A 198 12.83 -14.66 18.30
N ALA A 199 13.37 -13.74 19.08
CA ALA A 199 12.64 -12.59 19.63
C ALA A 199 12.52 -11.44 18.62
N PHE A 200 11.61 -10.50 18.85
CA PHE A 200 11.47 -9.27 18.05
C PHE A 200 12.83 -8.55 17.86
N GLY A 201 13.12 -8.14 16.63
CA GLY A 201 14.41 -7.58 16.20
C GLY A 201 15.55 -8.60 16.10
N GLY A 202 15.30 -9.85 16.48
CA GLY A 202 16.24 -10.95 16.34
C GLY A 202 16.35 -11.43 14.90
N SER A 203 17.54 -11.92 14.55
CA SER A 203 17.78 -12.57 13.27
C SER A 203 18.77 -13.72 13.38
N GLY A 204 18.74 -14.64 12.41
CA GLY A 204 19.68 -15.75 12.34
C GLY A 204 19.67 -16.40 10.97
N TYR A 205 20.75 -17.11 10.64
CA TYR A 205 20.90 -17.84 9.38
C TYR A 205 20.80 -19.35 9.59
N VAL A 206 20.17 -20.03 8.64
CA VAL A 206 20.22 -21.48 8.43
C VAL A 206 20.64 -21.77 6.99
N THR A 207 21.22 -22.94 6.75
CA THR A 207 21.47 -23.43 5.39
C THR A 207 20.71 -24.73 5.20
N VAL A 208 19.83 -24.76 4.20
CA VAL A 208 18.90 -25.86 3.92
C VAL A 208 19.12 -26.38 2.50
N PRO A 209 18.78 -27.63 2.18
CA PRO A 209 18.74 -28.08 0.79
C PRO A 209 17.84 -27.19 -0.09
N ALA A 210 18.12 -27.11 -1.38
CA ALA A 210 17.19 -26.49 -2.32
C ALA A 210 15.89 -27.30 -2.40
N GLY A 211 14.75 -26.62 -2.49
CA GLY A 211 13.44 -27.25 -2.63
C GLY A 211 12.28 -26.47 -2.01
N ASP A 212 11.14 -27.14 -1.93
CA ASP A 212 9.90 -26.61 -1.38
C ASP A 212 9.75 -27.01 0.09
N TYR A 213 9.33 -26.05 0.91
CA TYR A 213 9.17 -26.17 2.35
C TYR A 213 7.83 -25.59 2.79
N THR A 214 7.13 -26.31 3.64
CA THR A 214 6.03 -25.76 4.42
C THR A 214 6.56 -25.43 5.81
N LEU A 215 6.65 -24.13 6.12
CA LEU A 215 7.13 -23.59 7.39
C LEU A 215 5.95 -23.37 8.33
N GLN A 216 6.11 -23.75 9.59
CA GLN A 216 5.16 -23.48 10.65
C GLN A 216 5.79 -22.54 11.68
N VAL A 217 5.17 -21.37 11.84
CA VAL A 217 5.51 -20.41 12.89
C VAL A 217 4.74 -20.80 14.15
N ARG A 218 5.47 -20.88 15.27
CA ARG A 218 4.94 -21.31 16.56
C ARG A 218 5.39 -20.34 17.64
N GLY A 219 4.62 -20.24 18.72
CA GLY A 219 5.10 -19.59 19.93
C GLY A 219 6.25 -20.40 20.56
N ASP A 220 7.29 -19.71 21.02
CA ASP A 220 8.50 -20.30 21.62
C ASP A 220 8.19 -21.26 22.78
N THR A 221 8.67 -22.50 22.66
CA THR A 221 8.73 -23.47 23.77
C THR A 221 10.08 -24.18 23.82
N GLU A 222 10.48 -24.68 25.00
CA GLU A 222 11.73 -25.46 25.16
C GLU A 222 11.83 -26.69 24.22
N SER A 223 10.72 -27.14 23.62
CA SER A 223 10.66 -28.30 22.73
C SER A 223 10.24 -27.96 21.30
N ASN A 224 10.12 -26.67 20.95
CA ASN A 224 9.67 -26.19 19.64
C ASN A 224 8.30 -26.78 19.22
N ASP A 225 7.43 -27.04 20.19
CA ASP A 225 6.15 -27.74 20.04
C ASP A 225 4.94 -26.90 20.44
N GLY A 226 5.14 -25.57 20.52
CA GLY A 226 4.06 -24.60 20.71
C GLY A 226 2.99 -24.69 19.62
N ASP A 227 1.84 -24.07 19.88
CA ASP A 227 0.74 -24.03 18.91
C ASP A 227 1.20 -23.36 17.61
N VAL A 228 0.78 -23.92 16.47
CA VAL A 228 1.02 -23.30 15.16
C VAL A 228 0.13 -22.08 15.06
N VAL A 229 0.74 -20.93 14.80
CA VAL A 229 0.03 -19.66 14.65
C VAL A 229 -0.04 -19.19 13.20
N ALA A 230 0.90 -19.62 12.34
CA ALA A 230 0.87 -19.38 10.90
C ALA A 230 1.61 -20.50 10.16
N GLU A 231 1.25 -20.72 8.89
CA GLU A 231 1.88 -21.69 7.99
C GLU A 231 2.14 -21.04 6.63
N PHE A 232 3.35 -21.25 6.09
CA PHE A 232 3.78 -20.64 4.82
C PHE A 232 4.47 -21.68 3.94
N ASP A 233 4.06 -21.75 2.68
CA ASP A 233 4.76 -22.52 1.66
C ASP A 233 5.83 -21.63 1.00
N VAL A 234 7.08 -22.08 1.02
CA VAL A 234 8.23 -21.36 0.43
C VAL A 234 9.06 -22.28 -0.45
N SER A 235 9.62 -21.73 -1.51
CA SER A 235 10.55 -22.44 -2.41
C SER A 235 11.90 -21.73 -2.39
N VAL A 236 12.98 -22.47 -2.16
CA VAL A 236 14.35 -21.92 -2.16
C VAL A 236 15.22 -22.64 -3.18
N ALA A 237 15.93 -21.86 -4.00
CA ALA A 237 16.84 -22.36 -5.02
C ALA A 237 18.25 -22.57 -4.47
N GLY A 238 18.96 -23.55 -5.03
CA GLY A 238 20.35 -23.82 -4.67
C GLY A 238 21.29 -22.74 -5.18
N GLY A 239 22.31 -22.41 -4.40
CA GLY A 239 23.23 -21.30 -4.66
C GLY A 239 22.66 -19.92 -4.29
N GLU A 240 21.43 -19.84 -3.79
CA GLU A 240 20.79 -18.57 -3.41
C GLU A 240 20.76 -18.34 -1.90
N VAL A 241 20.78 -17.06 -1.54
CA VAL A 241 20.64 -16.53 -0.19
C VAL A 241 19.34 -15.75 -0.12
N TYR A 242 18.55 -15.94 0.94
CA TYR A 242 17.27 -15.29 1.16
C TYR A 242 17.22 -14.65 2.54
N THR A 243 16.43 -13.58 2.68
CA THR A 243 15.97 -13.05 3.96
C THR A 243 14.46 -13.13 4.04
N ALA A 244 13.94 -13.77 5.09
CA ALA A 244 12.53 -13.85 5.41
C ALA A 244 12.21 -13.00 6.64
N PHE A 245 11.28 -12.05 6.50
CA PHE A 245 10.79 -11.20 7.59
C PHE A 245 9.44 -11.72 8.07
N ALA A 246 9.37 -12.16 9.32
CA ALA A 246 8.12 -12.44 10.00
C ALA A 246 7.55 -11.11 10.53
N ALA A 247 6.66 -10.48 9.78
CA ALA A 247 6.17 -9.11 9.98
C ALA A 247 4.63 -9.08 10.03
N GLY A 248 4.04 -7.90 10.28
CA GLY A 248 2.60 -7.78 10.50
C GLY A 248 2.21 -8.04 11.97
N TYR A 249 0.91 -8.01 12.24
CA TYR A 249 0.33 -8.26 13.55
C TYR A 249 -0.22 -9.68 13.63
N LEU A 250 0.12 -10.39 14.70
CA LEU A 250 -0.48 -11.69 15.01
C LEU A 250 -1.96 -11.55 15.41
N SER A 251 -2.35 -10.42 16.01
CA SER A 251 -3.74 -10.09 16.40
C SER A 251 -4.17 -8.71 15.86
N PRO A 252 -4.30 -8.54 14.53
CA PRO A 252 -4.49 -7.22 13.91
C PRO A 252 -5.75 -6.47 14.38
N ASP A 253 -6.81 -7.18 14.79
CA ASP A 253 -8.04 -6.60 15.34
C ASP A 253 -7.83 -5.77 16.63
N ASP A 254 -6.76 -6.05 17.38
CA ASP A 254 -6.43 -5.40 18.66
C ASP A 254 -5.34 -4.32 18.51
N ASP A 255 -4.82 -4.10 17.29
CA ASP A 255 -3.62 -3.31 17.01
C ASP A 255 -3.91 -2.00 16.23
N PRO A 256 -2.93 -1.08 16.13
CA PRO A 256 -3.11 0.22 15.47
C PRO A 256 -3.43 0.17 13.96
N ALA A 257 -3.17 -0.95 13.29
CA ALA A 257 -3.48 -1.16 11.88
C ALA A 257 -3.85 -2.63 11.60
N ASP A 258 -4.72 -2.84 10.60
CA ASP A 258 -5.20 -4.16 10.20
C ASP A 258 -4.24 -4.84 9.21
N THR A 259 -2.97 -4.99 9.63
CA THR A 259 -1.92 -5.64 8.82
C THR A 259 -1.65 -7.03 9.36
N PRO A 260 -2.19 -8.09 8.75
CA PRO A 260 -2.05 -9.44 9.27
C PRO A 260 -0.60 -9.93 9.23
N PHE A 261 -0.28 -10.87 10.12
CA PHE A 261 1.01 -11.53 10.18
C PHE A 261 1.32 -12.27 8.87
N ASP A 262 2.50 -12.01 8.32
CA ASP A 262 2.95 -12.58 7.06
C ASP A 262 4.47 -12.85 7.07
N LEU A 263 4.93 -13.67 6.12
CA LEU A 263 6.33 -13.99 5.90
C LEU A 263 6.81 -13.38 4.57
N ILE A 264 7.41 -12.19 4.65
CA ILE A 264 7.96 -11.49 3.48
C ILE A 264 9.33 -12.07 3.16
N VAL A 265 9.45 -12.78 2.04
CA VAL A 265 10.71 -13.40 1.60
C VAL A 265 11.35 -12.54 0.50
N ALA A 266 12.64 -12.25 0.61
CA ALA A 266 13.46 -11.58 -0.39
C ALA A 266 14.68 -12.45 -0.76
N SER A 267 15.06 -12.47 -2.05
CA SER A 267 16.35 -13.04 -2.48
C SER A 267 17.45 -11.98 -2.37
N ASP A 268 18.58 -12.38 -1.80
CA ASP A 268 19.71 -11.49 -1.50
C ASP A 268 20.82 -11.60 -2.55
N THR A 269 20.86 -12.69 -3.31
CA THR A 269 21.95 -13.00 -4.29
C THR A 269 21.45 -13.20 -5.71
N GLY A 270 20.13 -13.29 -5.91
CA GLY A 270 19.53 -13.19 -7.23
C GLY A 270 19.64 -11.74 -7.74
N GLY A 271 20.53 -11.48 -8.69
CA GLY A 271 20.58 -10.22 -9.45
C GLY A 271 19.39 -10.04 -10.40
N GLY A 272 18.20 -10.45 -9.98
CA GLY A 272 16.93 -10.28 -10.66
C GLY A 272 15.89 -10.07 -9.58
N MET A 273 15.08 -9.02 -9.76
CA MET A 273 13.95 -8.69 -8.90
C MET A 273 13.31 -9.97 -8.36
N MET A 274 13.35 -10.16 -7.04
CA MET A 274 12.19 -10.76 -6.42
C MET A 274 11.19 -9.60 -6.42
N GLU A 275 10.41 -9.49 -7.50
CA GLU A 275 9.26 -8.60 -7.51
C GLU A 275 8.47 -8.93 -6.25
N ALA A 276 8.12 -7.90 -5.47
CA ALA A 276 6.93 -8.02 -4.64
C ALA A 276 5.86 -8.69 -5.53
N PRO A 277 5.14 -9.73 -5.05
CA PRO A 277 4.24 -10.50 -5.91
C PRO A 277 3.48 -9.52 -6.79
N GLU A 278 3.63 -9.62 -8.12
CA GLU A 278 3.16 -8.56 -9.02
C GLU A 278 1.74 -8.19 -8.60
N PRO A 279 1.45 -6.91 -8.29
CA PRO A 279 0.12 -6.55 -7.82
C PRO A 279 -0.91 -6.93 -8.87
N ALA A 280 -2.13 -7.20 -8.42
CA ALA A 280 -3.27 -7.24 -9.32
C ALA A 280 -3.79 -5.81 -9.51
N ASN A 281 -4.45 -5.54 -10.62
CA ASN A 281 -5.14 -4.26 -10.84
C ASN A 281 -6.64 -4.48 -10.74
N LEU A 282 -7.31 -3.78 -9.82
CA LEU A 282 -8.77 -3.79 -9.69
C LEU A 282 -9.35 -2.45 -10.06
N ARG A 283 -10.45 -2.46 -10.81
CA ARG A 283 -11.35 -1.30 -10.90
C ARG A 283 -12.77 -1.70 -10.56
N VAL A 284 -13.59 -0.73 -10.19
CA VAL A 284 -15.00 -0.94 -9.85
C VAL A 284 -15.89 -0.26 -10.87
N ALA A 285 -16.93 -0.95 -11.31
CA ALA A 285 -18.01 -0.37 -12.12
C ALA A 285 -19.32 -0.42 -11.32
N HIS A 286 -19.95 0.72 -11.05
CA HIS A 286 -21.26 0.73 -10.42
C HIS A 286 -22.36 0.66 -11.49
N VAL A 287 -22.97 -0.51 -11.65
CA VAL A 287 -23.99 -0.76 -12.68
C VAL A 287 -25.31 -1.32 -12.13
N SER A 288 -25.47 -1.37 -10.80
CA SER A 288 -26.71 -1.72 -10.10
C SER A 288 -27.72 -0.57 -10.18
N PRO A 289 -28.86 -0.71 -10.88
CA PRO A 289 -29.70 0.42 -11.27
C PRO A 289 -30.56 1.03 -10.15
N ASN A 290 -30.77 0.33 -9.03
CA ASN A 290 -31.53 0.84 -7.88
C ASN A 290 -30.70 1.05 -6.61
N ALA A 291 -29.40 0.77 -6.66
CA ALA A 291 -28.52 1.08 -5.53
C ALA A 291 -28.31 2.60 -5.47
N PRO A 292 -28.26 3.20 -4.26
CA PRO A 292 -27.76 4.57 -4.12
C PRO A 292 -26.28 4.62 -4.47
N ASN A 293 -25.68 5.82 -4.46
CA ASN A 293 -24.23 5.93 -4.49
C ASN A 293 -23.60 5.03 -3.42
N VAL A 294 -22.46 4.42 -3.72
CA VAL A 294 -21.80 3.45 -2.83
C VAL A 294 -20.40 3.88 -2.44
N ASP A 295 -19.99 3.46 -1.25
CA ASP A 295 -18.59 3.42 -0.83
C ASP A 295 -18.09 1.98 -0.99
N VAL A 296 -16.84 1.83 -1.46
CA VAL A 296 -16.19 0.53 -1.67
C VAL A 296 -14.98 0.45 -0.76
N TYR A 297 -14.89 -0.68 -0.06
CA TYR A 297 -13.80 -1.01 0.83
C TYR A 297 -13.08 -2.26 0.33
N ALA A 298 -11.75 -2.24 0.37
CA ALA A 298 -10.90 -3.39 0.20
C ALA A 298 -10.13 -3.61 1.50
N ASP A 299 -10.29 -4.78 2.11
CA ASP A 299 -9.56 -5.22 3.31
C ASP A 299 -9.68 -4.18 4.43
N GLY A 300 -10.94 -3.80 4.71
CA GLY A 300 -11.30 -2.82 5.74
C GLY A 300 -11.12 -1.35 5.35
N SER A 301 -10.29 -1.04 4.36
CA SER A 301 -9.96 0.34 3.96
C SER A 301 -10.86 0.86 2.84
N ALA A 302 -11.35 2.09 2.96
CA ALA A 302 -12.13 2.74 1.90
C ALA A 302 -11.21 3.05 0.69
N VAL A 303 -11.55 2.51 -0.47
CA VAL A 303 -10.79 2.70 -1.72
C VAL A 303 -11.52 3.59 -2.72
N LEU A 304 -12.86 3.62 -2.67
CA LEU A 304 -13.69 4.53 -3.45
C LEU A 304 -14.84 5.03 -2.57
N GLU A 305 -15.18 6.31 -2.70
CA GLU A 305 -16.26 6.96 -1.95
C GLU A 305 -17.25 7.64 -2.90
N ASP A 306 -18.53 7.64 -2.54
CA ASP A 306 -19.63 8.31 -3.26
C ASP A 306 -19.69 7.94 -4.76
N VAL A 307 -19.45 6.66 -5.08
CA VAL A 307 -19.48 6.14 -6.45
C VAL A 307 -20.92 6.12 -6.93
N ALA A 308 -21.25 6.91 -7.95
CA ALA A 308 -22.59 6.97 -8.53
C ALA A 308 -22.85 5.84 -9.54
N PHE A 309 -24.12 5.52 -9.79
CA PHE A 309 -24.51 4.66 -10.92
C PHE A 309 -23.90 5.17 -12.23
N GLY A 310 -23.32 4.26 -13.00
CA GLY A 310 -22.63 4.56 -14.25
C GLY A 310 -21.15 4.88 -14.12
N ALA A 311 -20.64 5.10 -12.89
CA ALA A 311 -19.23 5.37 -12.68
C ALA A 311 -18.40 4.08 -12.84
N VAL A 312 -17.27 4.21 -13.53
CA VAL A 312 -16.22 3.20 -13.62
C VAL A 312 -14.93 3.85 -13.14
N SER A 313 -14.29 3.28 -12.11
CA SER A 313 -13.05 3.82 -11.58
C SER A 313 -11.87 3.56 -12.52
N ASP A 314 -10.78 4.28 -12.29
CA ASP A 314 -9.46 3.86 -12.77
C ASP A 314 -9.06 2.53 -12.10
N TYR A 315 -8.05 1.86 -12.67
CA TYR A 315 -7.43 0.70 -12.04
C TYR A 315 -6.63 1.13 -10.81
N LEU A 316 -6.79 0.36 -9.74
CA LEU A 316 -6.07 0.46 -8.48
C LEU A 316 -5.23 -0.80 -8.30
N GLU A 317 -3.94 -0.61 -8.02
CA GLU A 317 -3.06 -1.72 -7.65
C GLU A 317 -3.45 -2.25 -6.27
N VAL A 318 -3.63 -3.57 -6.17
CA VAL A 318 -3.88 -4.28 -4.92
C VAL A 318 -2.95 -5.49 -4.83
N PRO A 319 -2.57 -5.93 -3.62
CA PRO A 319 -1.82 -7.16 -3.48
C PRO A 319 -2.59 -8.36 -4.08
N ALA A 320 -1.89 -9.31 -4.69
CA ALA A 320 -2.49 -10.53 -5.19
C ALA A 320 -3.04 -11.41 -4.03
N GLY A 321 -4.04 -12.25 -4.32
CA GLY A 321 -4.69 -13.16 -3.36
C GLY A 321 -6.19 -12.89 -3.18
N ASP A 322 -6.78 -13.44 -2.13
CA ASP A 322 -8.18 -13.19 -1.78
C ASP A 322 -8.31 -11.82 -1.11
N ARG A 323 -9.00 -10.87 -1.76
CA ARG A 323 -9.26 -9.53 -1.20
C ARG A 323 -10.67 -9.45 -0.63
N GLN A 324 -10.80 -9.01 0.61
CA GLN A 324 -12.10 -8.83 1.24
C GLN A 324 -12.73 -7.54 0.72
N VAL A 325 -13.69 -7.64 -0.19
CA VAL A 325 -14.41 -6.48 -0.71
C VAL A 325 -15.70 -6.29 0.07
N ARG A 326 -15.97 -5.05 0.49
CA ARG A 326 -17.23 -4.65 1.13
C ARG A 326 -17.79 -3.42 0.44
N ILE A 327 -19.09 -3.42 0.16
CA ILE A 327 -19.80 -2.31 -0.50
C ILE A 327 -20.93 -1.84 0.41
N THR A 328 -20.99 -0.54 0.66
CA THR A 328 -22.01 0.11 1.50
C THR A 328 -22.66 1.28 0.77
N PRO A 329 -23.85 1.74 1.18
CA PRO A 329 -24.36 3.03 0.73
C PRO A 329 -23.41 4.15 1.16
N ALA A 330 -23.25 5.16 0.30
CA ALA A 330 -22.35 6.28 0.53
C ALA A 330 -22.70 7.01 1.84
N GLY A 331 -21.71 7.14 2.72
CA GLY A 331 -21.87 7.78 4.03
C GLY A 331 -22.65 6.97 5.07
N ASP A 332 -22.93 5.68 4.82
CA ASP A 332 -23.56 4.75 5.76
C ASP A 332 -22.78 3.42 5.86
N ALA A 333 -21.60 3.47 6.49
CA ALA A 333 -20.72 2.32 6.65
C ALA A 333 -21.31 1.16 7.47
N GLU A 334 -22.38 1.39 8.23
CA GLU A 334 -23.05 0.37 9.05
C GLU A 334 -23.98 -0.53 8.23
N THR A 335 -24.37 -0.08 7.04
CA THR A 335 -25.24 -0.84 6.12
C THR A 335 -24.37 -1.53 5.07
N THR A 336 -24.25 -2.86 5.17
CA THR A 336 -23.53 -3.65 4.16
C THR A 336 -24.49 -4.16 3.09
N VAL A 337 -24.22 -3.82 1.83
CA VAL A 337 -24.95 -4.33 0.66
C VAL A 337 -24.30 -5.62 0.15
N PHE A 338 -22.97 -5.66 0.15
CA PHE A 338 -22.19 -6.83 -0.19
C PHE A 338 -20.93 -6.90 0.68
N GLU A 339 -20.54 -8.11 1.04
CA GLU A 339 -19.25 -8.42 1.65
C GLU A 339 -18.83 -9.82 1.21
N GLY A 340 -17.64 -9.94 0.60
CA GLY A 340 -17.13 -11.22 0.11
C GLY A 340 -15.68 -11.16 -0.35
N ALA A 341 -15.04 -12.33 -0.40
CA ALA A 341 -13.70 -12.47 -0.94
C ALA A 341 -13.72 -12.40 -2.47
N VAL A 342 -12.82 -11.60 -3.04
CA VAL A 342 -12.56 -11.47 -4.46
C VAL A 342 -11.15 -11.99 -4.75
N PRO A 343 -11.00 -13.17 -5.38
CA PRO A 343 -9.70 -13.71 -5.73
C PRO A 343 -9.09 -12.92 -6.88
N VAL A 344 -7.87 -12.43 -6.71
CA VAL A 344 -7.12 -11.73 -7.76
C VAL A 344 -5.73 -12.34 -7.93
N GLU A 345 -5.36 -12.59 -9.17
CA GLU A 345 -4.05 -13.13 -9.53
C GLU A 345 -3.06 -12.00 -9.82
N ALA A 346 -1.79 -12.27 -9.49
CA ALA A 346 -0.70 -11.34 -9.73
C ALA A 346 -0.60 -10.92 -11.21
N GLY A 347 -0.32 -9.63 -11.46
CA GLY A 347 -0.14 -9.08 -12.81
C GLY A 347 -1.39 -9.13 -13.69
N THR A 348 -2.58 -9.32 -13.10
CA THR A 348 -3.85 -9.45 -13.82
C THR A 348 -4.77 -8.28 -13.54
N ASP A 349 -5.42 -7.80 -14.60
CA ASP A 349 -6.40 -6.72 -14.53
C ASP A 349 -7.81 -7.28 -14.34
N TYR A 350 -8.58 -6.67 -13.44
CA TYR A 350 -9.94 -7.09 -13.11
C TYR A 350 -10.89 -5.90 -13.01
N THR A 351 -12.12 -6.14 -13.45
CA THR A 351 -13.27 -5.27 -13.19
C THR A 351 -14.20 -5.97 -12.20
N VAL A 352 -14.49 -5.32 -11.08
CA VAL A 352 -15.57 -5.70 -10.15
C VAL A 352 -16.79 -4.85 -10.48
N ALA A 353 -17.75 -5.40 -11.22
CA ALA A 353 -18.98 -4.70 -11.57
C ALA A 353 -20.05 -4.96 -10.51
N ALA A 354 -20.49 -3.94 -9.78
CA ALA A 354 -21.61 -4.03 -8.87
C ALA A 354 -22.91 -4.15 -9.70
N THR A 355 -23.41 -5.37 -9.90
CA THR A 355 -24.62 -5.68 -10.68
C THR A 355 -25.80 -6.06 -9.79
N GLY A 356 -26.98 -6.19 -10.38
CA GLY A 356 -28.21 -6.61 -9.70
C GLY A 356 -28.88 -5.47 -8.95
N GLU A 357 -29.78 -5.83 -8.05
CA GLU A 357 -30.67 -4.90 -7.38
C GLU A 357 -30.65 -5.10 -5.86
N VAL A 358 -30.72 -4.00 -5.13
CA VAL A 358 -30.83 -4.00 -3.68
C VAL A 358 -32.29 -4.15 -3.26
N GLY A 359 -32.57 -5.06 -2.33
CA GLY A 359 -33.88 -5.22 -1.69
C GLY A 359 -34.51 -6.61 -1.85
N ASP A 360 -35.45 -6.94 -0.97
CA ASP A 360 -36.05 -8.28 -0.84
C ASP A 360 -36.89 -8.74 -2.06
N MET A 361 -37.21 -7.82 -2.98
CA MET A 361 -38.02 -8.09 -4.18
C MET A 361 -37.24 -7.95 -5.48
N ALA A 362 -35.91 -7.93 -5.40
CA ALA A 362 -35.03 -7.90 -6.56
C ALA A 362 -35.31 -9.07 -7.53
N GLU A 363 -35.40 -8.78 -8.82
CA GLU A 363 -35.44 -9.81 -9.87
C GLU A 363 -34.07 -10.47 -9.99
N GLN A 364 -33.02 -9.65 -9.97
CA GLN A 364 -31.64 -10.09 -9.85
C GLN A 364 -31.06 -9.51 -8.56
N PRO A 365 -30.75 -10.33 -7.53
CA PRO A 365 -30.19 -9.81 -6.28
C PRO A 365 -28.84 -9.14 -6.53
N PHE A 366 -28.52 -8.11 -5.74
CA PHE A 366 -27.25 -7.43 -5.80
C PHE A 366 -26.09 -8.41 -5.61
N GLU A 367 -25.27 -8.56 -6.64
CA GLU A 367 -24.13 -9.47 -6.66
C GLU A 367 -23.05 -8.86 -7.56
N PRO A 368 -21.85 -8.56 -7.01
CA PRO A 368 -20.75 -8.11 -7.82
C PRO A 368 -20.27 -9.19 -8.80
N LEU A 369 -20.17 -8.83 -10.07
CA LEU A 369 -19.59 -9.66 -11.11
C LEU A 369 -18.10 -9.35 -11.23
N VAL A 370 -17.25 -10.35 -10.96
CA VAL A 370 -15.79 -10.24 -11.11
C VAL A 370 -15.41 -10.69 -12.51
N LEU A 371 -14.81 -9.79 -13.28
CA LEU A 371 -14.39 -10.00 -14.66
C LEU A 371 -12.88 -9.86 -14.77
N THR A 372 -12.22 -10.83 -15.39
CA THR A 372 -10.82 -10.68 -15.83
C THR A 372 -10.77 -9.85 -17.10
N ASP A 373 -9.90 -8.85 -17.12
CA ASP A 373 -9.76 -7.91 -18.23
C ASP A 373 -8.62 -8.33 -19.14
N ASP A 374 -8.84 -8.26 -20.45
CA ASP A 374 -7.80 -8.47 -21.47
C ASP A 374 -7.45 -7.13 -22.10
N ASN A 375 -6.52 -6.44 -21.45
CA ASN A 375 -5.98 -5.14 -21.87
C ASN A 375 -4.83 -5.25 -22.88
N SER A 376 -4.65 -6.42 -23.50
CA SER A 376 -3.64 -6.57 -24.56
C SER A 376 -3.98 -5.73 -25.79
N ASP A 377 -2.95 -5.07 -26.33
CA ASP A 377 -3.05 -4.20 -27.50
C ASP A 377 -3.65 -4.97 -28.71
N PRO A 378 -4.83 -4.57 -29.23
CA PRO A 378 -5.45 -5.17 -30.41
C PRO A 378 -4.79 -4.76 -31.73
N GLY A 379 -3.86 -3.80 -31.70
CA GLY A 379 -3.14 -3.24 -32.84
C GLY A 379 -3.71 -1.90 -33.32
N ASP A 380 -2.86 -1.08 -33.94
CA ASP A 380 -3.10 0.33 -34.29
C ASP A 380 -4.37 0.65 -35.12
N ASP A 381 -4.93 -0.34 -35.83
CA ASP A 381 -6.10 -0.18 -36.71
C ASP A 381 -7.36 -0.88 -36.17
N MET A 382 -7.26 -1.56 -35.03
CA MET A 382 -8.32 -2.37 -34.43
C MET A 382 -8.59 -1.93 -32.99
N ALA A 383 -9.80 -2.17 -32.51
CA ALA A 383 -10.20 -2.00 -31.13
C ALA A 383 -10.75 -3.33 -30.60
N ARG A 384 -10.48 -3.64 -29.33
CA ARG A 384 -11.13 -4.74 -28.62
C ARG A 384 -12.30 -4.17 -27.84
N VAL A 385 -13.47 -4.78 -28.00
CA VAL A 385 -14.69 -4.37 -27.30
C VAL A 385 -15.28 -5.56 -26.56
N ARG A 386 -15.57 -5.38 -25.28
CA ARG A 386 -16.28 -6.33 -24.42
C ARG A 386 -17.67 -5.78 -24.13
N LEU A 387 -18.69 -6.62 -24.25
CA LEU A 387 -20.04 -6.34 -23.76
C LEU A 387 -20.25 -7.12 -22.48
N VAL A 388 -20.78 -6.46 -21.45
CA VAL A 388 -21.25 -7.06 -20.20
C VAL A 388 -22.72 -6.75 -20.06
N HIS A 389 -23.56 -7.77 -19.86
CA HIS A 389 -24.98 -7.55 -19.66
C HIS A 389 -25.31 -7.47 -18.16
N ALA A 390 -25.70 -6.28 -17.69
CA ALA A 390 -25.97 -5.96 -16.28
C ALA A 390 -27.38 -5.38 -16.02
N SER A 391 -28.27 -5.37 -17.01
CA SER A 391 -29.65 -4.89 -16.89
C SER A 391 -30.53 -6.02 -16.35
N PRO A 392 -31.14 -5.87 -15.15
CA PRO A 392 -31.74 -6.98 -14.42
C PRO A 392 -33.10 -7.45 -14.98
N ASP A 393 -33.85 -6.56 -15.64
CA ASP A 393 -35.18 -6.82 -16.21
C ASP A 393 -35.13 -7.23 -17.70
N ALA A 394 -33.95 -7.15 -18.32
CA ALA A 394 -33.78 -7.48 -19.72
C ALA A 394 -33.51 -8.99 -19.92
N PRO A 395 -34.17 -9.62 -20.91
CA PRO A 395 -33.77 -10.95 -21.37
C PRO A 395 -32.42 -10.87 -22.09
N ALA A 396 -31.88 -12.02 -22.50
CA ALA A 396 -30.68 -12.08 -23.32
C ALA A 396 -30.78 -11.15 -24.55
N VAL A 397 -29.68 -10.49 -24.88
CA VAL A 397 -29.62 -9.46 -25.92
C VAL A 397 -28.66 -9.81 -27.04
N ASP A 398 -29.07 -9.42 -28.25
CA ASP A 398 -28.20 -9.35 -29.42
C ASP A 398 -27.73 -7.91 -29.60
N VAL A 399 -26.47 -7.73 -29.99
CA VAL A 399 -25.93 -6.42 -30.38
C VAL A 399 -25.45 -6.49 -31.81
N THR A 400 -26.10 -5.71 -32.66
CA THR A 400 -25.89 -5.70 -34.11
C THR A 400 -25.44 -4.33 -34.60
N LEU A 401 -24.77 -4.30 -35.75
CA LEU A 401 -24.40 -3.05 -36.41
C LEU A 401 -25.56 -2.52 -37.25
N ALA A 402 -26.00 -1.28 -37.02
CA ALA A 402 -27.09 -0.67 -37.80
C ALA A 402 -26.77 -0.55 -39.30
N SER A 403 -25.48 -0.51 -39.66
CA SER A 403 -25.03 -0.29 -41.03
C SER A 403 -25.28 -1.48 -41.96
N ASN A 404 -25.24 -2.71 -41.43
CA ASN A 404 -25.30 -3.93 -42.23
C ASN A 404 -26.07 -5.09 -41.57
N GLY A 405 -26.42 -4.98 -40.29
CA GLY A 405 -27.13 -6.01 -39.51
C GLY A 405 -26.24 -7.13 -38.99
N ASP A 406 -24.91 -7.03 -39.12
CA ASP A 406 -23.99 -8.04 -38.59
C ASP A 406 -24.05 -8.04 -37.05
N ALA A 407 -24.16 -9.22 -36.45
CA ALA A 407 -24.09 -9.38 -35.00
C ALA A 407 -22.64 -9.30 -34.50
N LEU A 408 -22.41 -8.42 -33.53
CA LEU A 408 -21.18 -8.39 -32.73
C LEU A 408 -21.28 -9.33 -31.53
N PHE A 409 -22.46 -9.38 -30.92
CA PHE A 409 -22.78 -10.24 -29.78
C PHE A 409 -24.16 -10.88 -30.01
N ASP A 410 -24.28 -12.16 -29.69
CA ASP A 410 -25.46 -13.00 -29.94
C ASP A 410 -25.85 -13.67 -28.63
N GLY A 411 -27.09 -13.44 -28.18
CA GLY A 411 -27.69 -14.08 -27.02
C GLY A 411 -26.95 -13.87 -25.69
N VAL A 412 -26.36 -12.69 -25.45
CA VAL A 412 -25.65 -12.43 -24.18
C VAL A 412 -26.68 -12.33 -23.05
N ALA A 413 -26.64 -13.26 -22.09
CA ALA A 413 -27.57 -13.27 -20.96
C ALA A 413 -27.09 -12.38 -19.80
N TYR A 414 -27.99 -12.04 -18.87
CA TYR A 414 -27.65 -11.29 -17.65
C TYR A 414 -26.48 -11.95 -16.89
N GLY A 415 -25.49 -11.15 -16.51
CA GLY A 415 -24.26 -11.59 -15.85
C GLY A 415 -23.22 -12.20 -16.78
N GLU A 416 -23.53 -12.40 -18.07
CA GLU A 416 -22.56 -12.86 -19.06
C GLU A 416 -21.83 -11.70 -19.74
N SER A 417 -20.66 -12.04 -20.31
CA SER A 417 -19.90 -11.11 -21.12
C SER A 417 -19.31 -11.80 -22.35
N GLY A 418 -19.06 -11.00 -23.40
CA GLY A 418 -18.42 -11.44 -24.63
C GLY A 418 -17.44 -10.40 -25.13
N SER A 419 -16.41 -10.80 -25.88
CA SER A 419 -15.43 -9.88 -26.48
C SER A 419 -15.27 -10.10 -27.97
N VAL A 420 -15.17 -9.02 -28.74
CA VAL A 420 -14.84 -9.04 -30.17
C VAL A 420 -13.81 -7.97 -30.51
N THR A 421 -13.09 -8.18 -31.61
CA THR A 421 -12.16 -7.18 -32.15
C THR A 421 -12.73 -6.59 -33.42
N VAL A 422 -12.85 -5.27 -33.47
CA VAL A 422 -13.47 -4.52 -34.57
C VAL A 422 -12.48 -3.49 -35.13
N PRO A 423 -12.59 -3.07 -36.40
CA PRO A 423 -11.80 -1.95 -36.91
C PRO A 423 -12.02 -0.66 -36.10
N ALA A 424 -11.03 0.20 -36.01
CA ALA A 424 -11.22 1.54 -35.44
C ALA A 424 -12.26 2.33 -36.26
N GLY A 425 -13.14 3.07 -35.59
CA GLY A 425 -14.15 3.89 -36.25
C GLY A 425 -15.42 4.13 -35.43
N ASP A 426 -16.39 4.75 -36.09
CA ASP A 426 -17.70 5.06 -35.53
C ASP A 426 -18.71 3.95 -35.87
N TYR A 427 -19.44 3.50 -34.86
CA TYR A 427 -20.45 2.44 -34.94
C TYR A 427 -21.77 2.92 -34.37
N THR A 428 -22.86 2.58 -35.04
CA THR A 428 -24.20 2.62 -34.44
C THR A 428 -24.58 1.20 -34.06
N LEU A 429 -24.60 0.92 -32.76
CA LEU A 429 -24.99 -0.36 -32.18
C LEU A 429 -26.50 -0.39 -31.98
N GLN A 430 -27.13 -1.51 -32.35
CA GLN A 430 -28.54 -1.78 -32.08
C GLN A 430 -28.63 -2.94 -31.11
N VAL A 431 -29.18 -2.66 -29.92
CA VAL A 431 -29.52 -3.68 -28.92
C VAL A 431 -30.90 -4.23 -29.28
N ARG A 432 -31.00 -5.55 -29.36
CA ARG A 432 -32.19 -6.28 -29.76
C ARG A 432 -32.47 -7.39 -28.75
N GLY A 433 -33.73 -7.80 -28.63
CA GLY A 433 -34.05 -9.04 -27.93
C GLY A 433 -33.51 -10.25 -28.70
N ASP A 434 -32.94 -11.22 -27.97
CA ASP A 434 -32.33 -12.44 -28.52
C ASP A 434 -33.29 -13.23 -29.43
N THR A 435 -32.79 -13.57 -30.62
CA THR A 435 -33.44 -14.46 -31.58
C THR A 435 -32.40 -15.30 -32.32
N GLU A 436 -32.77 -16.51 -32.77
CA GLU A 436 -31.87 -17.39 -33.55
C GLU A 436 -31.26 -16.74 -34.82
N SER A 437 -31.83 -15.62 -35.30
CA SER A 437 -31.38 -14.90 -36.51
C SER A 437 -30.87 -13.49 -36.23
N ASN A 438 -30.71 -13.10 -34.95
CA ASN A 438 -30.29 -11.75 -34.54
C ASN A 438 -31.16 -10.62 -35.14
N ASP A 439 -32.45 -10.90 -35.39
CA ASP A 439 -33.40 -10.00 -36.08
C ASP A 439 -34.58 -9.57 -35.21
N GLY A 440 -34.47 -9.73 -33.90
CA GLY A 440 -35.41 -9.20 -32.90
C GLY A 440 -35.60 -7.68 -32.99
N ASP A 441 -36.66 -7.19 -32.35
CA ASP A 441 -36.98 -5.76 -32.33
C ASP A 441 -35.84 -4.95 -31.67
N VAL A 442 -35.50 -3.80 -32.26
CA VAL A 442 -34.51 -2.87 -31.70
C VAL A 442 -35.12 -2.18 -30.48
N VAL A 443 -34.50 -2.37 -29.32
CA VAL A 443 -34.95 -1.77 -28.05
C VAL A 443 -34.15 -0.51 -27.71
N ALA A 444 -32.88 -0.45 -28.12
CA ALA A 444 -32.02 0.72 -27.96
C ALA A 444 -31.00 0.85 -29.09
N GLU A 445 -30.59 2.09 -29.38
CA GLU A 445 -29.51 2.41 -30.32
C GLU A 445 -28.48 3.31 -29.64
N PHE A 446 -27.20 3.00 -29.84
CA PHE A 446 -26.07 3.76 -29.29
C PHE A 446 -25.05 4.06 -30.38
N ASP A 447 -24.64 5.32 -30.47
CA ASP A 447 -23.52 5.74 -31.31
C ASP A 447 -22.24 5.70 -30.46
N VAL A 448 -21.26 4.90 -30.87
CA VAL A 448 -19.97 4.70 -30.19
C VAL A 448 -18.81 4.89 -31.16
N SER A 449 -17.70 5.45 -30.66
CA SER A 449 -16.47 5.64 -31.43
C SER A 449 -15.34 4.90 -30.75
N VAL A 450 -14.67 3.98 -31.44
CA VAL A 450 -13.53 3.24 -30.88
C VAL A 450 -12.25 3.57 -31.64
N ALA A 451 -11.18 3.86 -30.89
CA ALA A 451 -9.88 4.17 -31.46
C ALA A 451 -9.06 2.90 -31.67
N GLY A 452 -8.15 2.93 -32.65
CA GLY A 452 -7.19 1.85 -32.86
C GLY A 452 -6.22 1.71 -31.67
N GLY A 453 -5.87 0.48 -31.32
CA GLY A 453 -5.14 0.14 -30.11
C GLY A 453 -5.96 0.24 -28.81
N GLY A 454 -7.23 0.65 -28.90
CA GLY A 454 -8.11 0.81 -27.72
C GLY A 454 -8.76 -0.49 -27.28
N VAL A 455 -8.86 -0.68 -25.97
CA VAL A 455 -9.68 -1.73 -25.34
C VAL A 455 -10.83 -1.06 -24.59
N TYR A 456 -12.05 -1.58 -24.76
CA TYR A 456 -13.27 -0.97 -24.23
C TYR A 456 -14.18 -2.03 -23.60
N THR A 457 -14.83 -1.67 -22.50
CA THR A 457 -15.94 -2.44 -21.92
C THR A 457 -17.21 -1.60 -21.95
N GLY A 458 -18.28 -2.15 -22.55
CA GLY A 458 -19.63 -1.61 -22.51
C GLY A 458 -20.50 -2.41 -21.54
N PHE A 459 -21.09 -1.76 -20.54
CA PHE A 459 -22.07 -2.36 -19.65
C PHE A 459 -23.48 -1.97 -20.11
N ALA A 460 -24.25 -2.97 -20.54
CA ALA A 460 -25.68 -2.82 -20.80
C ALA A 460 -26.41 -2.89 -19.46
N ALA A 461 -26.71 -1.73 -18.87
CA ALA A 461 -27.24 -1.58 -17.51
C ALA A 461 -28.47 -0.67 -17.47
N GLY A 462 -29.11 -0.54 -16.31
CA GLY A 462 -30.41 0.13 -16.20
C GLY A 462 -31.58 -0.82 -16.49
N TYR A 463 -32.79 -0.27 -16.50
CA TYR A 463 -34.03 -0.99 -16.74
C TYR A 463 -34.55 -0.76 -18.17
N LEU A 464 -34.96 -1.82 -18.87
CA LEU A 464 -35.70 -1.67 -20.12
C LEU A 464 -37.09 -1.09 -19.89
N SER A 465 -37.70 -1.36 -18.73
CA SER A 465 -39.05 -0.89 -18.36
C SER A 465 -39.08 -0.10 -17.04
N PRO A 466 -38.33 1.03 -16.93
CA PRO A 466 -38.10 1.71 -15.65
C PRO A 466 -39.36 2.17 -14.91
N ASP A 467 -40.48 2.38 -15.63
CA ASP A 467 -41.78 2.73 -15.04
C ASP A 467 -42.38 1.60 -14.17
N ASP A 468 -41.99 0.35 -14.40
CA ASP A 468 -42.47 -0.85 -13.70
C ASP A 468 -41.46 -1.39 -12.67
N ASP A 469 -40.29 -0.76 -12.54
CA ASP A 469 -39.14 -1.21 -11.76
C ASP A 469 -38.90 -0.41 -10.46
N PRO A 470 -38.02 -0.90 -9.55
CA PRO A 470 -37.75 -0.23 -8.27
C PRO A 470 -37.15 1.18 -8.37
N ALA A 471 -36.53 1.53 -9.51
CA ALA A 471 -35.98 2.86 -9.76
C ALA A 471 -36.17 3.30 -11.21
N ASP A 472 -36.26 4.62 -11.43
CA ASP A 472 -36.41 5.26 -12.74
C ASP A 472 -35.05 5.42 -13.44
N THR A 473 -34.30 4.32 -13.54
CA THR A 473 -32.96 4.27 -14.16
C THR A 473 -33.08 3.61 -15.52
N PRO A 474 -33.20 4.37 -16.63
CA PRO A 474 -33.43 3.80 -17.94
C PRO A 474 -32.22 3.00 -18.44
N PHE A 475 -32.49 2.03 -19.31
CA PHE A 475 -31.48 1.23 -19.98
C PHE A 475 -30.48 2.12 -20.73
N ASP A 476 -29.19 1.89 -20.51
CA ASP A 476 -28.09 2.62 -21.11
C ASP A 476 -26.89 1.70 -21.38
N LEU A 477 -25.97 2.17 -22.21
CA LEU A 477 -24.69 1.52 -22.48
C LEU A 477 -23.57 2.37 -21.88
N ILE A 478 -23.11 1.98 -20.70
CA ILE A 478 -21.99 2.64 -20.01
C ILE A 478 -20.69 2.13 -20.61
N VAL A 479 -19.94 2.99 -21.30
CA VAL A 479 -18.69 2.63 -21.98
C VAL A 479 -17.48 3.15 -21.21
N ALA A 480 -16.61 2.23 -20.81
CA ALA A 480 -15.29 2.52 -20.25
C ALA A 480 -14.19 2.17 -21.25
N GLN A 481 -13.14 3.00 -21.30
CA GLN A 481 -11.90 2.65 -21.98
C GLN A 481 -10.96 1.97 -20.97
N ASP A 482 -10.55 0.75 -21.28
CA ASP A 482 -9.78 -0.10 -20.39
C ASP A 482 -8.28 0.11 -20.58
N SER A 483 -7.84 0.37 -21.83
CA SER A 483 -6.48 0.78 -22.16
C SER A 483 -6.41 1.54 -23.50
N GLY A 484 -5.34 2.32 -23.71
CA GLY A 484 -5.03 2.94 -25.03
C GLY A 484 -4.94 4.47 -25.11
N GLY A 485 -4.17 5.13 -24.23
CA GLY A 485 -3.83 6.55 -24.36
C GLY A 485 -2.39 6.86 -23.95
N SER A 486 -1.47 7.06 -24.90
CA SER A 486 -0.13 7.58 -24.61
C SER A 486 -0.21 8.98 -23.97
N MET A 487 0.40 9.13 -22.80
CA MET A 487 0.43 10.29 -21.90
C MET A 487 0.73 11.66 -22.54
N GLY A 488 0.16 12.70 -21.92
CA GLY A 488 0.59 14.09 -22.07
C GLY A 488 0.30 14.96 -20.85
N GLY A 489 1.10 14.82 -19.78
CA GLY A 489 1.42 15.88 -18.81
C GLY A 489 0.35 16.32 -17.79
N MET A 490 0.69 16.17 -16.49
CA MET A 490 0.39 17.04 -15.34
C MET A 490 -1.02 17.64 -15.23
N ASP A 491 -1.83 17.18 -14.28
CA ASP A 491 -2.04 17.87 -12.98
C ASP A 491 -2.81 16.95 -12.02
N GLY A 492 -2.50 17.04 -10.73
CA GLY A 492 -3.27 16.36 -9.69
C GLY A 492 -4.64 17.01 -9.47
N SER A 493 -5.54 16.25 -8.85
CA SER A 493 -6.85 16.66 -8.32
C SER A 493 -7.97 16.88 -9.35
N SER A 494 -8.67 15.79 -9.68
CA SER A 494 -10.15 15.67 -9.67
C SER A 494 -10.54 14.36 -10.37
N GLY A 495 -11.51 13.61 -9.83
CA GLY A 495 -12.01 12.37 -10.42
C GLY A 495 -12.17 12.47 -11.94
N ASN A 496 -11.46 11.60 -12.66
CA ASN A 496 -11.43 11.62 -14.11
C ASN A 496 -12.56 10.73 -14.63
N GLU A 497 -13.69 11.35 -15.00
CA GLU A 497 -14.71 10.71 -15.81
C GLU A 497 -14.11 10.41 -17.19
N THR A 498 -13.49 9.24 -17.37
CA THR A 498 -13.09 8.76 -18.69
C THR A 498 -14.23 7.96 -19.34
N SER A 499 -15.45 8.52 -19.30
CA SER A 499 -16.56 8.01 -20.12
C SER A 499 -16.41 8.58 -21.53
N MET A 500 -16.42 7.71 -22.53
CA MET A 500 -16.65 8.18 -23.90
C MET A 500 -18.06 8.79 -23.98
N ALA A 501 -18.20 9.87 -24.72
CA ALA A 501 -19.51 10.45 -24.99
C ALA A 501 -20.33 9.48 -25.85
N VAL A 502 -21.15 8.66 -25.19
CA VAL A 502 -22.24 7.92 -25.84
C VAL A 502 -23.40 8.90 -26.00
N ASP A 503 -23.91 9.04 -27.23
CA ASP A 503 -25.10 9.86 -27.46
C ASP A 503 -26.31 9.17 -26.78
N ALA A 504 -27.14 9.95 -26.08
CA ALA A 504 -28.25 9.43 -25.28
C ALA A 504 -29.14 8.44 -26.09
N PRO A 505 -29.61 7.35 -25.47
CA PRO A 505 -30.31 6.27 -26.17
C PRO A 505 -31.50 6.79 -26.97
N ARG A 506 -31.57 6.41 -28.25
CA ARG A 506 -32.80 6.59 -29.05
C ARG A 506 -33.73 5.41 -28.79
N ALA A 507 -34.43 5.45 -27.66
CA ALA A 507 -35.38 4.41 -27.30
C ALA A 507 -36.51 4.30 -28.34
N HIS A 508 -36.66 3.12 -28.94
CA HIS A 508 -37.72 2.81 -29.89
C HIS A 508 -38.86 2.08 -29.18
N PHE A 509 -39.63 2.79 -28.35
CA PHE A 509 -40.86 2.23 -27.80
C PHE A 509 -41.93 2.12 -28.89
N GLY A 510 -42.03 0.93 -29.49
CA GLY A 510 -43.15 0.51 -30.31
C GLY A 510 -44.40 0.34 -29.44
N ARG A 511 -45.50 0.98 -29.85
CA ARG A 511 -46.80 0.94 -29.16
C ARG A 511 -47.58 -0.34 -29.41
#